data_AF-A0A1S3KYC7-F1
#
_entry.id   AF-A0A1S3KYC7-F1
#
_cell.length_a   1.000
_cell.length_b   1.000
_cell.length_c   1.000
_cell.angle_alpha   90.00
_cell.angle_beta   90.00
_cell.angle_gamma   90.00
#
_symmetry.space_group_name_H-M   'P 1'
#
loop_
_entity.id
_entity.type
_entity.pdbx_description
1 polymer ?
#
loop_
_entity_poly.entity_id
_entity_poly.type
_entity_poly.pdbx_seq_one_letter_code
_entity_poly.pdbx_strand_id
1 'polypeptide(L)'
;MHLQHGSVTADGAFAYVSQQAWIFHGTVQDNILMGEPFNQTRYDKVISACSLIPDLAILPYGDKTEIGERGLNLSGGQKQRVSLARAVYSNNDIILLDDPLSAVDAHVGKHIFEECIKKTLKGKSIILVTHQLQYLEFCDEVLVLESGKVKEAGTHKALMKAEGRYAQMINNFQMECSQERTEEEPMQPDATDTKEKDLDDHKGTGIENPAFDMSNESPDESGGSQSVSHDVNVSKYQLVTQEGSQEGSVTWRTYHQYCKAAGGYILLSLIIIAFICLVGTTAFSNWWLSYWLEQGSGVSLL
;
A
#
# COMPACT_ATOMS: atom_id res chain seq x y z
N MET A 1 -10.66 -21.93 1.93
CA MET A 1 -10.46 -23.32 2.39
C MET A 1 -11.27 -23.53 3.65
N HIS A 2 -11.94 -24.68 3.80
CA HIS A 2 -12.67 -25.05 5.02
C HIS A 2 -12.05 -26.31 5.62
N LEU A 3 -12.17 -26.47 6.94
CA LEU A 3 -11.70 -27.65 7.65
C LEU A 3 -12.41 -28.91 7.12
N GLN A 4 -11.65 -29.88 6.59
CA GLN A 4 -12.21 -31.14 6.10
C GLN A 4 -12.40 -32.16 7.24
N HIS A 5 -11.39 -32.33 8.10
CA HIS A 5 -11.39 -33.25 9.24
C HIS A 5 -10.58 -32.67 10.41
N GLY A 6 -10.94 -33.03 11.64
CA GLY A 6 -10.28 -32.60 12.88
C GLY A 6 -11.09 -31.57 13.68
N SER A 7 -10.49 -31.02 14.73
CA SER A 7 -11.06 -29.98 15.57
C SER A 7 -10.01 -28.90 15.83
N VAL A 8 -10.41 -27.63 15.76
CA VAL A 8 -9.56 -26.49 16.09
C VAL A 8 -10.21 -25.74 17.23
N THR A 9 -9.46 -25.49 18.30
CA THR A 9 -9.89 -24.69 19.45
C THR A 9 -8.85 -23.62 19.71
N ALA A 10 -9.32 -22.40 19.94
CA ALA A 10 -8.47 -21.29 20.36
C ALA A 10 -9.25 -20.44 21.36
N ASP A 11 -8.53 -19.87 22.33
CA ASP A 11 -9.07 -18.98 23.34
C ASP A 11 -8.30 -17.66 23.29
N GLY A 12 -9.02 -16.57 23.06
CA GLY A 12 -8.44 -15.24 22.87
C GLY A 12 -8.62 -14.65 21.46
N ALA A 13 -8.26 -13.37 21.33
CA ALA A 13 -8.34 -12.63 20.08
C ALA A 13 -7.08 -12.83 19.23
N PHE A 14 -7.24 -12.71 17.90
CA PHE A 14 -6.16 -12.93 16.93
C PHE A 14 -5.70 -11.61 16.29
N ALA A 15 -4.39 -11.43 16.19
CA ALA A 15 -3.77 -10.52 15.24
C ALA A 15 -3.06 -11.32 14.15
N TYR A 16 -3.19 -10.86 12.90
CA TYR A 16 -2.56 -11.51 11.74
C TYR A 16 -1.71 -10.51 10.97
N VAL A 17 -0.47 -10.91 10.65
CA VAL A 17 0.45 -10.21 9.76
C VAL A 17 0.72 -11.12 8.59
N SER A 18 0.25 -10.72 7.41
CA SER A 18 0.46 -11.45 6.15
C SER A 18 1.86 -11.22 5.58
N GLN A 19 2.36 -12.19 4.81
CA GLN A 19 3.61 -12.06 4.06
C GLN A 19 3.60 -10.84 3.12
N GLN A 20 2.47 -10.62 2.43
CA GLN A 20 2.24 -9.39 1.67
C GLN A 20 1.44 -8.40 2.51
N ALA A 21 2.10 -7.35 2.97
CA ALA A 21 1.48 -6.33 3.81
C ALA A 21 0.36 -5.57 3.09
N TRP A 22 -0.83 -5.55 3.70
CA TRP A 22 -1.97 -4.78 3.20
C TRP A 22 -2.09 -3.44 3.94
N ILE A 23 -2.07 -2.35 3.17
CA ILE A 23 -2.19 -0.98 3.70
C ILE A 23 -3.51 -0.39 3.23
N PHE A 24 -4.26 0.15 4.18
CA PHE A 24 -5.53 0.81 3.94
C PHE A 24 -5.31 2.26 3.55
N HIS A 25 -6.27 2.83 2.82
CA HIS A 25 -6.31 4.25 2.57
C HIS A 25 -6.56 5.01 3.89
N GLY A 26 -5.82 6.10 4.12
CA GLY A 26 -5.81 6.86 5.37
C GLY A 26 -4.38 7.25 5.75
N THR A 27 -4.17 7.76 6.95
CA THR A 27 -2.81 8.11 7.41
C THR A 27 -2.02 6.88 7.86
N VAL A 28 -0.70 7.03 8.06
CA VAL A 28 0.12 5.98 8.70
C VAL A 28 -0.43 5.66 10.09
N GLN A 29 -0.80 6.69 10.84
CA GLN A 29 -1.40 6.55 12.17
C GLN A 29 -2.71 5.75 12.10
N ASP A 30 -3.63 6.08 11.20
CA ASP A 30 -4.90 5.35 11.06
C ASP A 30 -4.67 3.87 10.72
N ASN A 31 -3.68 3.60 9.88
CA ASN A 31 -3.29 2.25 9.52
C ASN A 31 -2.75 1.44 10.71
N ILE A 32 -2.12 2.08 11.68
CA ILE A 32 -1.60 1.41 12.88
C ILE A 32 -2.72 1.26 13.92
N LEU A 33 -3.58 2.29 14.08
CA LEU A 33 -4.69 2.27 15.04
C LEU A 33 -5.81 1.31 14.64
N MET A 34 -6.19 1.27 13.35
CA MET A 34 -7.31 0.46 12.84
C MET A 34 -8.62 0.63 13.65
N GLY A 35 -8.90 1.86 14.08
CA GLY A 35 -10.11 2.20 14.86
C GLY A 35 -9.97 2.05 16.38
N GLU A 36 -8.83 1.57 16.88
CA GLU A 36 -8.51 1.59 18.31
C GLU A 36 -8.25 3.02 18.82
N PRO A 37 -8.58 3.33 20.09
CA PRO A 37 -8.34 4.65 20.66
C PRO A 37 -6.85 4.96 20.71
N PHE A 38 -6.49 6.19 20.30
CA PHE A 38 -5.11 6.65 20.31
C PHE A 38 -4.56 6.79 21.74
N ASN A 39 -3.64 5.91 22.09
CA ASN A 39 -2.82 5.97 23.29
C ASN A 39 -1.36 6.29 22.93
N GLN A 40 -0.90 7.49 23.28
CA GLN A 40 0.44 7.99 22.97
C GLN A 40 1.55 7.06 23.46
N THR A 41 1.52 6.66 24.74
CA THR A 41 2.58 5.82 25.32
C THR A 41 2.66 4.45 24.66
N ARG A 42 1.52 3.83 24.35
CA ARG A 42 1.47 2.56 23.60
C ARG A 42 2.01 2.77 22.18
N TYR A 43 1.58 3.84 21.53
CA TYR A 43 1.94 4.14 20.15
C TYR A 43 3.44 4.36 20.00
N ASP A 44 4.04 5.20 20.83
CA ASP A 44 5.48 5.49 20.79
C ASP A 44 6.33 4.23 21.02
N LYS A 45 5.89 3.35 21.93
CA LYS A 45 6.54 2.07 22.17
C LYS A 45 6.48 1.17 20.94
N VAL A 46 5.34 1.09 20.26
CA VAL A 46 5.16 0.28 19.06
C VAL A 46 6.00 0.82 17.90
N ILE A 47 6.00 2.13 17.68
CA ILE A 47 6.80 2.80 16.63
C ILE A 47 8.30 2.54 16.84
N SER A 48 8.78 2.62 18.09
CA SER A 48 10.17 2.31 18.43
C SER A 48 10.50 0.83 18.24
N ALA A 49 9.64 -0.08 18.71
CA ALA A 49 9.85 -1.53 18.60
C ALA A 49 9.85 -2.02 17.15
N CYS A 50 9.03 -1.41 16.28
CA CYS A 50 8.96 -1.76 14.86
C CYS A 50 9.99 -1.03 14.00
N SER A 51 10.89 -0.23 14.58
CA SER A 51 11.89 0.57 13.85
C SER A 51 11.27 1.49 12.77
N LEU A 52 10.15 2.15 13.10
CA LEU A 52 9.44 3.05 12.20
C LEU A 52 9.88 4.52 12.33
N ILE A 53 10.62 4.88 13.39
CA ILE A 53 11.06 6.27 13.63
C ILE A 53 11.79 6.87 12.41
N PRO A 54 12.77 6.19 11.78
CA PRO A 54 13.48 6.76 10.63
C PRO A 54 12.56 6.93 9.41
N ASP A 55 11.61 6.01 9.20
CA ASP A 55 10.67 6.10 8.08
C ASP A 55 9.73 7.29 8.25
N LEU A 56 9.19 7.47 9.46
CA LEU A 56 8.30 8.59 9.75
C LEU A 56 9.03 9.94 9.61
N ALA A 57 10.31 10.02 9.93
CA ALA A 57 11.09 11.25 9.80
C ALA A 57 11.28 11.70 8.33
N ILE A 58 11.27 10.75 7.39
CA ILE A 58 11.42 11.03 5.95
C ILE A 58 10.08 11.46 5.32
N LEU A 59 8.96 11.04 5.91
CA LEU A 59 7.64 11.39 5.41
C LEU A 59 7.32 12.88 5.66
N PRO A 60 6.72 13.59 4.70
CA PRO A 60 6.51 15.04 4.75
C PRO A 60 5.67 15.51 5.96
N TYR A 61 4.79 14.64 6.48
CA TYR A 61 3.94 14.94 7.63
C TYR A 61 4.04 13.88 8.73
N GLY A 62 5.16 13.14 8.78
CA GLY A 62 5.34 12.08 9.77
C GLY A 62 4.26 11.01 9.65
N ASP A 63 3.69 10.63 10.79
CA ASP A 63 2.64 9.61 10.88
C ASP A 63 1.26 10.08 10.41
N LYS A 64 1.06 11.39 10.27
CA LYS A 64 -0.15 11.98 9.66
C LYS A 64 -0.11 12.02 8.14
N THR A 65 0.99 11.55 7.54
CA THR A 65 1.09 11.46 6.08
C THR A 65 0.05 10.49 5.54
N GLU A 66 -0.75 10.96 4.58
CA GLU A 66 -1.69 10.09 3.88
C GLU A 66 -0.98 9.05 3.04
N ILE A 67 -1.48 7.82 3.14
CA ILE A 67 -1.03 6.71 2.33
C ILE A 67 -2.03 6.53 1.17
N GLY A 68 -1.53 6.67 -0.05
CA GLY A 68 -2.29 6.41 -1.27
C GLY A 68 -2.76 4.95 -1.35
N GLU A 69 -3.70 4.66 -2.25
CA GLU A 69 -4.27 3.31 -2.40
C GLU A 69 -3.18 2.23 -2.50
N ARG A 70 -3.32 1.14 -1.73
CA ARG A 70 -2.35 0.03 -1.63
C ARG A 70 -0.93 0.44 -1.18
N GLY A 71 -0.78 1.62 -0.60
CA GLY A 71 0.49 2.11 -0.09
C GLY A 71 1.52 2.43 -1.15
N LEU A 72 1.13 2.99 -2.31
CA LEU A 72 2.07 3.36 -3.38
C LEU A 72 3.26 4.23 -2.91
N ASN A 73 3.08 4.99 -1.82
CA ASN A 73 4.10 5.89 -1.28
C ASN A 73 5.12 5.21 -0.35
N LEU A 74 4.96 3.92 -0.04
CA LEU A 74 5.80 3.18 0.90
C LEU A 74 6.58 2.07 0.21
N SER A 75 7.81 1.82 0.66
CA SER A 75 8.61 0.66 0.25
C SER A 75 8.03 -0.65 0.82
N GLY A 76 8.43 -1.80 0.27
CA GLY A 76 7.96 -3.11 0.77
C GLY A 76 8.21 -3.32 2.27
N GLY A 77 9.42 -3.05 2.74
CA GLY A 77 9.78 -3.14 4.15
C GLY A 77 9.02 -2.16 5.04
N GLN A 78 8.76 -0.94 4.55
CA GLN A 78 7.93 0.04 5.27
C GLN A 78 6.49 -0.44 5.44
N LYS A 79 5.88 -0.96 4.37
CA LYS A 79 4.53 -1.56 4.45
C LYS A 79 4.49 -2.69 5.46
N GLN A 80 5.52 -3.54 5.47
CA GLN A 80 5.57 -4.67 6.39
C GLN A 80 5.74 -4.23 7.84
N ARG A 81 6.57 -3.23 8.11
CA ARG A 81 6.70 -2.62 9.46
C ARG A 81 5.41 -1.97 9.93
N VAL A 82 4.67 -1.26 9.06
CA VAL A 82 3.36 -0.68 9.40
C VAL A 82 2.33 -1.79 9.69
N SER A 83 2.31 -2.86 8.89
CA SER A 83 1.44 -4.03 9.13
C SER A 83 1.76 -4.74 10.46
N LEU A 84 3.05 -4.88 10.78
CA LEU A 84 3.48 -5.43 12.06
C LEU A 84 3.09 -4.51 13.23
N ALA A 85 3.33 -3.20 13.09
CA ALA A 85 2.96 -2.20 14.10
C ALA A 85 1.46 -2.23 14.41
N ARG A 86 0.61 -2.38 13.39
CA ARG A 86 -0.85 -2.58 13.54
C ARG A 86 -1.16 -3.80 14.40
N ALA A 87 -0.57 -4.95 14.10
CA ALA A 87 -0.79 -6.18 14.88
C ALA A 87 -0.33 -6.03 16.33
N VAL A 88 0.82 -5.41 16.56
CA VAL A 88 1.37 -5.19 17.91
C VAL A 88 0.52 -4.19 18.69
N TYR A 89 0.03 -3.12 18.03
CA TYR A 89 -0.82 -2.12 18.67
C TYR A 89 -2.14 -2.73 19.13
N SER A 90 -2.76 -3.62 18.35
CA SER A 90 -4.03 -4.27 18.71
C SER A 90 -3.98 -5.07 20.03
N ASN A 91 -2.79 -5.45 20.51
CA ASN A 91 -2.57 -6.13 21.80
C ASN A 91 -3.39 -7.43 22.00
N ASN A 92 -3.65 -8.15 20.91
CA ASN A 92 -4.35 -9.44 20.91
C ASN A 92 -3.52 -10.55 21.58
N ASP A 93 -4.20 -11.64 21.97
CA ASP A 93 -3.60 -12.74 22.73
C ASP A 93 -2.79 -13.69 21.86
N ILE A 94 -3.27 -13.93 20.64
CA ILE A 94 -2.64 -14.81 19.65
C ILE A 94 -2.19 -13.98 18.45
N ILE A 95 -0.91 -14.08 18.09
CA ILE A 95 -0.31 -13.32 17.00
C ILE A 95 0.24 -14.28 15.96
N LEU A 96 -0.32 -14.21 14.76
CA LEU A 96 0.04 -15.02 13.61
C LEU A 96 0.91 -14.17 12.69
N LEU A 97 2.17 -14.56 12.54
CA LEU A 97 3.16 -13.86 11.75
C LEU A 97 3.58 -14.72 10.56
N ASP A 98 3.15 -14.32 9.36
CA ASP A 98 3.50 -14.98 8.11
C ASP A 98 4.66 -14.23 7.45
N ASP A 99 5.87 -14.74 7.67
CA ASP A 99 7.15 -14.23 7.17
C ASP A 99 7.31 -12.70 7.26
N PRO A 100 7.15 -12.10 8.47
CA PRO A 100 7.06 -10.65 8.66
C PRO A 100 8.37 -9.90 8.41
N LEU A 101 9.50 -10.59 8.24
CA LEU A 101 10.83 -10.00 8.15
C LEU A 101 11.47 -10.13 6.77
N SER A 102 10.78 -10.68 5.76
CA SER A 102 11.40 -10.95 4.46
C SER A 102 11.64 -9.72 3.59
N ALA A 103 10.86 -8.64 3.76
CA ALA A 103 11.07 -7.40 3.01
C ALA A 103 11.91 -6.35 3.75
N VAL A 104 12.48 -6.68 4.92
CA VAL A 104 13.34 -5.78 5.70
C VAL A 104 14.80 -6.23 5.63
N ASP A 105 15.72 -5.27 5.74
CA ASP A 105 17.15 -5.57 5.83
C ASP A 105 17.48 -6.32 7.13
N ALA A 106 18.62 -7.02 7.15
CA ALA A 106 19.01 -7.87 8.27
C ALA A 106 19.19 -7.10 9.60
N HIS A 107 19.63 -5.84 9.54
CA HIS A 107 19.85 -5.03 10.75
C HIS A 107 18.51 -4.61 11.37
N VAL A 108 17.59 -4.08 10.56
CA VAL A 108 16.23 -3.75 10.97
C VAL A 108 15.48 -5.00 11.40
N GLY A 109 15.62 -6.11 10.67
CA GLY A 109 15.00 -7.39 11.01
C GLY A 109 15.44 -7.89 12.39
N LYS A 110 16.74 -7.79 12.71
CA LYS A 110 17.26 -8.12 14.05
C LYS A 110 16.66 -7.24 15.14
N HIS A 111 16.60 -5.92 14.93
CA HIS A 111 15.99 -4.99 15.88
C HIS A 111 14.52 -5.33 16.14
N ILE A 112 13.74 -5.56 15.07
CA ILE A 112 12.33 -5.93 15.18
C ILE A 112 12.18 -7.26 15.94
N PHE A 113 13.01 -8.25 15.64
CA PHE A 113 12.94 -9.53 16.32
C PHE A 113 13.21 -9.38 17.83
N GLU A 114 14.27 -8.65 18.21
CA GLU A 114 14.67 -8.47 19.60
C GLU A 114 13.74 -7.54 20.41
N GLU A 115 13.37 -6.38 19.86
CA GLU A 115 12.56 -5.39 20.56
C GLU A 115 11.05 -5.62 20.41
N CYS A 116 10.59 -6.04 19.24
CA CYS A 116 9.17 -6.25 18.99
C CYS A 116 8.73 -7.66 19.39
N ILE A 117 9.24 -8.69 18.70
CA ILE A 117 8.75 -10.06 18.85
C ILE A 117 9.11 -10.61 20.24
N LYS A 118 10.36 -10.41 20.69
CA LYS A 118 10.85 -11.03 21.93
C LYS A 118 10.52 -10.23 23.19
N LYS A 119 10.56 -8.89 23.13
CA LYS A 119 10.30 -8.01 24.30
C LYS A 119 8.87 -7.47 24.33
N THR A 120 8.39 -6.85 23.26
CA THR A 120 7.09 -6.17 23.27
C THR A 120 5.92 -7.15 23.30
N LEU A 121 6.01 -8.24 22.55
CA LEU A 121 5.00 -9.31 22.51
C LEU A 121 5.19 -10.37 23.60
N LYS A 122 6.01 -10.10 24.61
CA LYS A 122 6.27 -11.04 25.70
C LYS A 122 4.98 -11.35 26.46
N GLY A 123 4.69 -12.65 26.62
CA GLY A 123 3.49 -13.13 27.31
C GLY A 123 2.28 -13.33 26.39
N LYS A 124 2.42 -13.07 25.08
CA LYS A 124 1.44 -13.43 24.05
C LYS A 124 1.80 -14.77 23.41
N SER A 125 0.84 -15.46 22.81
CA SER A 125 1.07 -16.65 22.00
C SER A 125 1.42 -16.25 20.57
N ILE A 126 2.63 -16.56 20.11
CA ILE A 126 3.12 -16.15 18.79
C ILE A 126 3.34 -17.38 17.93
N ILE A 127 2.75 -17.40 16.74
CA ILE A 127 3.04 -18.39 15.69
C ILE A 127 3.78 -17.64 14.58
N LEU A 128 5.07 -17.94 14.44
CA LEU A 128 5.93 -17.37 13.42
C LEU A 128 6.20 -18.40 12.32
N VAL A 129 5.77 -18.10 11.11
CA VAL A 129 6.20 -18.78 9.89
C VAL A 129 7.32 -17.95 9.29
N THR A 130 8.47 -18.57 9.01
CA THR A 130 9.57 -17.85 8.37
C THR A 130 10.51 -18.79 7.63
N HIS A 131 11.15 -18.25 6.60
CA HIS A 131 12.28 -18.89 5.93
C HIS A 131 13.64 -18.53 6.56
N GLN A 132 13.67 -17.56 7.48
CA GLN A 132 14.89 -17.03 8.08
C GLN A 132 15.32 -17.89 9.27
N LEU A 133 16.27 -18.79 9.00
CA LEU A 133 16.73 -19.80 9.95
C LEU A 133 17.44 -19.22 11.18
N GLN A 134 18.04 -18.03 11.06
CA GLN A 134 18.77 -17.37 12.14
C GLN A 134 17.89 -17.02 13.35
N TYR A 135 16.57 -16.93 13.19
CA TYR A 135 15.67 -16.58 14.29
C TYR A 135 15.11 -17.81 15.01
N LEU A 136 15.19 -18.99 14.41
CA LEU A 136 14.60 -20.22 14.95
C LEU A 136 15.29 -20.69 16.24
N GLU A 137 16.53 -20.29 16.47
CA GLU A 137 17.25 -20.61 17.72
C GLU A 137 16.64 -19.96 18.97
N PHE A 138 15.89 -18.86 18.78
CA PHE A 138 15.26 -18.11 19.87
C PHE A 138 13.80 -18.51 20.12
N CYS A 139 13.24 -19.39 19.29
CA CYS A 139 11.88 -19.90 19.46
C CYS A 139 11.83 -20.98 20.55
N ASP A 140 10.74 -21.00 21.31
CA ASP A 140 10.52 -22.01 22.36
C ASP A 140 10.35 -23.42 21.74
N GLU A 141 9.62 -23.50 20.63
CA GLU A 141 9.36 -24.74 19.89
C GLU A 141 9.36 -24.46 18.38
N VAL A 142 9.90 -25.41 17.61
CA VAL A 142 9.98 -25.34 16.15
C VAL A 142 9.26 -26.54 15.56
N LEU A 143 8.41 -26.27 14.55
CA LEU A 143 7.68 -27.28 13.79
C LEU A 143 8.19 -27.29 12.35
N VAL A 144 8.71 -28.42 11.89
CA VAL A 144 9.13 -28.61 10.50
C VAL A 144 8.00 -29.26 9.73
N LEU A 145 7.46 -28.56 8.73
CA LEU A 145 6.45 -29.09 7.82
C LEU A 145 7.09 -29.54 6.50
N GLU A 146 6.68 -30.71 6.02
CA GLU A 146 7.07 -31.22 4.70
C GLU A 146 5.87 -31.93 4.07
N SER A 147 5.54 -31.55 2.82
CA SER A 147 4.41 -32.15 2.07
C SER A 147 3.08 -32.13 2.85
N GLY A 148 2.82 -31.04 3.58
CA GLY A 148 1.58 -30.85 4.36
C GLY A 148 1.49 -31.66 5.65
N LYS A 149 2.60 -32.26 6.13
CA LYS A 149 2.67 -32.98 7.42
C LYS A 149 3.78 -32.43 8.29
N VAL A 150 3.56 -32.42 9.61
CA VAL A 150 4.61 -32.13 10.59
C VAL A 150 5.57 -33.32 10.61
N LYS A 151 6.84 -33.09 10.29
CA LYS A 151 7.90 -34.11 10.28
C LYS A 151 8.66 -34.16 11.59
N GLU A 152 9.02 -32.99 12.09
CA GLU A 152 9.82 -32.82 13.30
C GLU A 152 9.21 -31.70 14.14
N ALA A 153 9.25 -31.86 15.45
CA ALA A 153 8.75 -30.90 16.43
C ALA A 153 9.64 -30.92 17.65
N GLY A 154 10.00 -29.75 18.18
CA GLY A 154 10.74 -29.64 19.43
C GLY A 154 11.57 -28.38 19.52
N THR A 155 12.39 -28.30 20.57
CA THR A 155 13.32 -27.18 20.78
C THR A 155 14.47 -27.22 19.77
N HIS A 156 15.07 -26.06 19.44
CA HIS A 156 16.24 -25.97 18.56
C HIS A 156 17.33 -26.99 18.94
N LYS A 157 17.68 -27.08 20.23
CA LYS A 157 18.71 -28.01 20.73
C LYS A 157 18.36 -29.48 20.50
N ALA A 158 17.09 -29.85 20.70
CA ALA A 158 16.63 -31.23 20.50
C ALA A 158 16.67 -31.60 19.02
N LEU A 159 16.22 -30.71 18.13
CA LEU A 159 16.21 -30.93 16.69
C LEU A 159 17.62 -30.97 16.09
N MET A 160 18.54 -30.13 16.56
CA MET A 160 19.95 -30.18 16.15
C MET A 160 20.59 -31.52 16.53
N LYS A 161 20.30 -32.05 17.73
CA LYS A 161 20.82 -33.35 18.19
C LYS A 161 20.20 -34.53 17.44
N ALA A 162 18.97 -34.40 16.96
CA ALA A 162 18.29 -35.44 16.20
C ALA A 162 18.89 -35.63 14.79
N GLU A 163 19.71 -34.68 14.32
CA GLU A 163 20.37 -34.70 12.99
C GLU A 163 19.38 -34.94 11.83
N GLY A 164 18.13 -34.47 12.02
CA GLY A 164 17.05 -34.60 11.05
C GLY A 164 17.11 -33.54 9.94
N ARG A 165 15.96 -33.34 9.29
CA ARG A 165 15.77 -32.34 8.24
C ARG A 165 16.06 -30.92 8.73
N TYR A 166 15.68 -30.62 9.97
CA TYR A 166 15.98 -29.34 10.60
C TYR A 166 17.48 -29.06 10.67
N ALA A 167 18.25 -30.00 11.22
CA ALA A 167 19.69 -29.86 11.40
C ALA A 167 20.42 -29.68 10.05
N GLN A 168 19.97 -30.40 9.01
CA GLN A 168 20.48 -30.23 7.65
C GLN A 168 20.26 -28.81 7.12
N MET A 169 19.07 -28.23 7.32
CA MET A 169 18.77 -26.86 6.88
C MET A 169 19.68 -25.85 7.58
N ILE A 170 19.84 -25.97 8.91
CA ILE A 170 20.70 -25.06 9.68
C ILE A 170 22.18 -25.18 9.26
N ASN A 171 22.68 -26.40 9.09
CA ASN A 171 24.07 -26.61 8.70
C ASN A 171 24.36 -26.06 7.31
N ASN A 172 23.47 -26.27 6.34
CA ASN A 172 23.63 -25.71 4.99
C ASN A 172 23.67 -24.18 5.03
N PHE A 173 22.77 -23.56 5.79
CA PHE A 173 22.75 -22.11 5.96
C PHE A 173 24.01 -21.55 6.62
N GLN A 174 24.54 -22.24 7.64
CA GLN A 174 25.81 -21.84 8.28
C GLN A 174 27.00 -21.93 7.31
N MET A 175 27.00 -22.92 6.44
CA MET A 175 28.02 -23.08 5.39
C MET A 175 27.95 -21.94 4.37
N GLU A 176 26.74 -21.61 3.89
CA GLU A 176 26.50 -20.49 2.96
C GLU A 176 26.97 -19.15 3.56
N CYS A 177 26.56 -18.83 4.79
CA CYS A 177 27.01 -17.60 5.46
C CYS A 177 28.52 -17.55 5.73
N SER A 178 29.20 -18.70 5.82
CA SER A 178 30.65 -18.76 6.01
C SER A 178 31.40 -18.54 4.70
N GLN A 179 30.83 -18.98 3.57
CA GLN A 179 31.38 -18.76 2.24
C GLN A 179 31.28 -17.29 1.83
N GLU A 180 30.14 -16.64 2.05
CA GLU A 180 29.94 -15.22 1.76
C GLU A 180 30.95 -14.31 2.50
N ARG A 181 31.27 -14.62 3.77
CA ARG A 181 32.28 -13.86 4.53
C ARG A 181 33.72 -14.09 4.06
N THR A 182 34.00 -15.22 3.41
CA THR A 182 35.34 -15.53 2.90
C THR A 182 35.61 -14.80 1.58
N GLU A 183 34.56 -14.46 0.83
CA GLU A 183 34.65 -13.72 -0.44
C GLU A 183 34.70 -12.20 -0.25
N GLU A 184 34.26 -11.68 0.91
CA GLU A 184 34.25 -10.25 1.24
C GLU A 184 35.53 -9.73 1.94
N GLU A 185 36.51 -10.58 2.30
CA GLU A 185 37.80 -10.08 2.81
C GLU A 185 38.74 -9.64 1.66
N PRO A 186 39.13 -8.35 1.56
CA PRO A 186 40.15 -7.94 0.60
C PRO A 186 41.53 -8.38 1.08
N MET A 187 42.27 -8.96 0.13
CA MET A 187 43.71 -9.19 0.12
C MET A 187 44.51 -8.14 0.93
N GLN A 188 45.22 -8.59 1.96
CA GLN A 188 46.20 -7.77 2.67
C GLN A 188 47.29 -7.29 1.68
N PRO A 189 47.74 -6.03 1.74
CA PRO A 189 48.87 -5.57 0.94
C PRO A 189 50.17 -6.04 1.61
N ASP A 190 50.93 -6.83 0.85
CA ASP A 190 52.28 -7.25 1.19
C ASP A 190 53.21 -6.03 1.25
N ALA A 191 54.11 -6.04 2.22
CA ALA A 191 55.01 -4.94 2.52
C ALA A 191 56.19 -4.89 1.54
N THR A 192 56.47 -3.73 0.95
CA THR A 192 57.83 -3.34 0.59
C THR A 192 58.00 -1.82 0.62
N ASP A 193 58.98 -1.40 1.42
CA ASP A 193 59.52 -0.04 1.55
C ASP A 193 60.01 0.56 0.22
N THR A 194 59.87 1.88 0.02
CA THR A 194 61.00 2.86 -0.06
C THR A 194 60.59 4.20 -0.74
N LYS A 195 60.63 5.28 0.07
CA LYS A 195 61.04 6.71 -0.15
C LYS A 195 60.39 7.66 -1.19
N GLU A 196 60.00 8.83 -0.64
CA GLU A 196 60.20 10.25 -1.05
C GLU A 196 59.93 10.71 -2.50
N LYS A 197 58.96 11.64 -2.70
CA LYS A 197 59.18 13.09 -2.95
C LYS A 197 57.91 13.84 -3.41
N ASP A 198 57.69 15.00 -2.78
CA ASP A 198 57.29 16.33 -3.29
C ASP A 198 56.34 16.55 -4.50
N LEU A 199 55.36 17.44 -4.21
CA LEU A 199 54.83 18.58 -5.00
C LEU A 199 53.91 18.40 -6.23
N ASP A 200 52.79 19.10 -6.10
CA ASP A 200 52.02 19.88 -7.09
C ASP A 200 51.14 19.22 -8.19
N ASP A 201 49.93 19.78 -8.23
CA ASP A 201 49.16 20.24 -9.39
C ASP A 201 47.97 19.43 -9.95
N HIS A 202 46.94 20.23 -10.26
CA HIS A 202 45.65 19.99 -10.90
C HIS A 202 45.38 18.66 -11.65
N LYS A 203 44.15 18.12 -11.54
CA LYS A 203 42.98 18.44 -12.42
C LYS A 203 41.83 17.45 -12.16
N GLY A 204 40.70 17.95 -11.65
CA GLY A 204 39.46 17.18 -11.53
C GLY A 204 38.69 17.16 -12.85
N THR A 205 38.48 15.96 -13.40
CA THR A 205 37.48 15.61 -14.41
C THR A 205 36.75 14.41 -13.82
N GLY A 206 35.47 14.41 -13.47
CA GLY A 206 34.34 14.90 -14.25
C GLY A 206 33.61 13.67 -14.79
N ILE A 207 32.70 13.08 -14.01
CA ILE A 207 31.57 12.29 -14.50
C ILE A 207 30.37 12.63 -13.60
N GLU A 208 29.58 13.59 -14.08
CA GLU A 208 28.24 13.89 -13.58
C GLU A 208 27.27 12.79 -14.04
N ASN A 209 26.32 12.43 -13.18
CA ASN A 209 25.15 11.63 -13.56
C ASN A 209 23.91 12.49 -13.26
N PRO A 210 23.10 12.87 -14.25
CA PRO A 210 22.04 13.86 -14.09
C PRO A 210 20.70 13.18 -13.80
N ALA A 211 20.06 13.53 -12.68
CA ALA A 211 18.61 13.44 -12.55
C ALA A 211 18.12 14.23 -11.34
N PHE A 212 17.21 15.16 -11.60
CA PHE A 212 16.32 15.83 -10.66
C PHE A 212 16.92 16.94 -9.77
N ASP A 213 17.10 18.11 -10.38
CA ASP A 213 16.98 19.39 -9.68
C ASP A 213 16.12 20.33 -10.52
N MET A 214 14.92 20.66 -10.03
CA MET A 214 14.11 21.76 -10.53
C MET A 214 13.88 22.72 -9.36
N SER A 215 14.78 23.69 -9.25
CA SER A 215 14.61 24.85 -8.40
C SER A 215 14.95 26.11 -9.21
N ASN A 216 13.90 26.86 -9.58
CA ASN A 216 13.82 28.33 -9.58
C ASN A 216 12.84 28.86 -10.65
N GLU A 217 11.64 29.23 -10.21
CA GLU A 217 10.99 30.44 -10.71
C GLU A 217 10.44 31.22 -9.51
N SER A 218 10.95 32.43 -9.35
CA SER A 218 10.50 33.43 -8.39
C SER A 218 9.24 34.16 -8.90
N PRO A 219 8.37 34.67 -7.99
CA PRO A 219 7.06 35.20 -8.33
C PRO A 219 7.10 36.68 -8.74
N ASP A 220 6.39 37.02 -9.82
CA ASP A 220 6.03 38.39 -10.16
C ASP A 220 4.77 38.82 -9.39
N GLU A 221 4.88 39.92 -8.65
CA GLU A 221 3.78 40.65 -8.05
C GLU A 221 3.10 41.55 -9.09
N SER A 222 1.77 41.45 -9.21
CA SER A 222 0.93 42.65 -9.47
C SER A 222 -0.55 42.39 -9.15
N GLY A 223 -0.99 43.00 -8.04
CA GLY A 223 -2.25 43.75 -7.93
C GLY A 223 -3.59 43.04 -8.13
N GLY A 224 -4.34 42.85 -7.04
CA GLY A 224 -5.78 42.60 -7.11
C GLY A 224 -6.41 42.15 -5.80
N SER A 225 -6.54 43.05 -4.83
CA SER A 225 -7.28 42.82 -3.58
C SER A 225 -8.75 42.54 -3.85
N GLN A 226 -9.30 41.43 -3.36
CA GLN A 226 -10.65 41.39 -2.79
C GLN A 226 -10.83 40.18 -1.87
N SER A 227 -11.20 40.49 -0.64
CA SER A 227 -11.43 39.62 0.51
C SER A 227 -12.71 38.79 0.37
N VAL A 228 -12.62 37.48 0.54
CA VAL A 228 -13.72 36.66 1.10
C VAL A 228 -13.11 35.56 1.98
N SER A 229 -13.49 35.60 3.26
CA SER A 229 -13.16 34.63 4.29
C SER A 229 -14.06 33.40 4.21
N HIS A 230 -13.48 32.20 4.05
CA HIS A 230 -14.06 30.96 4.58
C HIS A 230 -12.97 29.90 4.81
N ASP A 231 -13.16 29.09 5.85
CA ASP A 231 -12.19 28.21 6.50
C ASP A 231 -11.40 27.28 5.57
N VAL A 232 -10.08 27.46 5.53
CA VAL A 232 -9.14 26.55 4.85
C VAL A 232 -8.15 26.01 5.88
N ASN A 233 -8.43 24.82 6.41
CA ASN A 233 -7.42 24.05 7.15
C ASN A 233 -7.42 22.55 6.79
N VAL A 234 -8.04 22.17 5.66
CA VAL A 234 -8.19 20.76 5.26
C VAL A 234 -7.30 20.37 4.06
N SER A 235 -6.74 21.31 3.30
CA SER A 235 -6.25 21.02 1.94
C SER A 235 -4.73 20.95 1.73
N LYS A 236 -3.92 20.63 2.75
CA LYS A 236 -2.45 20.46 2.57
C LYS A 236 -1.93 19.02 2.73
N TYR A 237 -2.77 18.13 3.26
CA TYR A 237 -2.37 16.78 3.70
C TYR A 237 -2.85 15.67 2.77
N GLN A 238 -3.65 16.03 1.76
CA GLN A 238 -4.50 15.10 1.04
C GLN A 238 -3.92 14.73 -0.33
N LEU A 239 -3.46 13.48 -0.48
CA LEU A 239 -2.91 12.96 -1.75
C LEU A 239 -4.00 12.43 -2.68
N VAL A 240 -5.17 12.09 -2.12
CA VAL A 240 -6.34 11.67 -2.86
C VAL A 240 -7.37 12.79 -2.85
N THR A 241 -7.50 13.49 -3.96
CA THR A 241 -8.57 14.47 -4.15
C THR A 241 -9.90 13.73 -4.07
N GLN A 242 -10.73 14.02 -3.05
CA GLN A 242 -12.09 13.51 -3.03
C GLN A 242 -12.80 14.01 -4.29
N GLU A 243 -13.32 13.09 -5.10
CA GLU A 243 -14.21 13.45 -6.19
C GLU A 243 -15.46 14.11 -5.57
N GLY A 244 -15.53 15.43 -5.66
CA GLY A 244 -16.71 16.17 -5.27
C GLY A 244 -17.85 15.79 -6.20
N SER A 245 -18.86 15.09 -5.68
CA SER A 245 -20.16 14.98 -6.35
C SER A 245 -20.71 16.40 -6.47
N GLN A 246 -20.75 16.94 -7.69
CA GLN A 246 -21.45 18.19 -7.95
C GLN A 246 -22.95 17.92 -7.89
N GLU A 247 -23.57 18.16 -6.74
CA GLU A 247 -25.04 18.24 -6.64
C GLU A 247 -25.48 19.58 -7.23
N GLY A 248 -25.73 19.58 -8.54
CA GLY A 248 -26.18 20.74 -9.28
C GLY A 248 -26.63 20.38 -10.69
N SER A 249 -27.44 21.24 -11.31
CA SER A 249 -27.87 21.06 -12.69
C SER A 249 -26.65 20.99 -13.62
N VAL A 250 -26.64 19.99 -14.50
CA VAL A 250 -25.60 19.82 -15.52
C VAL A 250 -25.40 21.14 -16.28
N THR A 251 -24.15 21.62 -16.34
CA THR A 251 -23.82 22.89 -17.00
C THR A 251 -24.10 22.80 -18.51
N TRP A 252 -24.62 23.89 -19.11
CA TRP A 252 -24.90 23.98 -20.56
C TRP A 252 -23.68 23.64 -21.44
N ARG A 253 -22.48 23.83 -20.92
CA ARG A 253 -21.21 23.46 -21.56
C ARG A 253 -21.07 21.95 -21.78
N THR A 254 -21.57 21.12 -20.86
CA THR A 254 -21.54 19.66 -20.97
C THR A 254 -22.47 19.19 -22.09
N TYR A 255 -23.66 19.78 -22.21
CA TYR A 255 -24.56 19.53 -23.34
C TYR A 255 -23.91 19.91 -24.67
N HIS A 256 -23.25 21.07 -24.73
CA HIS A 256 -22.52 21.52 -25.92
C HIS A 256 -21.41 20.53 -26.32
N GLN A 257 -20.64 20.02 -25.36
CA GLN A 257 -19.58 19.03 -25.62
C GLN A 257 -20.15 17.68 -26.09
N TYR A 258 -21.24 17.23 -25.47
CA TYR A 258 -21.94 16.00 -25.89
C TYR A 258 -22.48 16.13 -27.32
N CYS A 259 -23.14 17.25 -27.65
CA CYS A 259 -23.65 17.53 -28.99
C CYS A 259 -22.52 17.59 -30.04
N LYS A 260 -21.36 18.14 -29.67
CA LYS A 260 -20.20 18.20 -30.55
C LYS A 260 -19.59 16.81 -30.78
N ALA A 261 -19.52 15.97 -29.75
CA ALA A 261 -19.01 14.60 -29.84
C ALA A 261 -19.96 13.65 -30.61
N ALA A 262 -21.28 13.86 -30.51
CA ALA A 262 -22.30 13.03 -31.16
C ALA A 262 -22.43 13.24 -32.68
N GLY A 263 -21.61 14.11 -33.29
CA GLY A 263 -21.65 14.42 -34.73
C GLY A 263 -22.01 15.86 -35.07
N GLY A 264 -22.08 16.75 -34.07
CA GLY A 264 -22.28 18.19 -34.24
C GLY A 264 -23.74 18.62 -34.37
N TYR A 265 -23.95 19.94 -34.41
CA TYR A 265 -25.29 20.55 -34.42
C TYR A 265 -26.15 20.21 -35.64
N ILE A 266 -25.51 19.86 -36.76
CA ILE A 266 -26.19 19.48 -38.00
C ILE A 266 -26.90 18.14 -37.83
N LEU A 267 -26.24 17.17 -37.17
CA LEU A 267 -26.82 15.86 -36.94
C LEU A 267 -27.94 15.95 -35.89
N LEU A 268 -27.75 16.76 -34.85
CA LEU A 268 -28.78 17.05 -33.85
C LEU A 268 -30.01 17.72 -34.47
N SER A 269 -29.82 18.73 -35.34
CA SER A 269 -30.95 19.39 -36.01
C SER A 269 -31.69 18.46 -36.95
N LEU A 270 -30.99 17.57 -37.67
CA LEU A 270 -31.62 16.55 -38.52
C LEU A 270 -32.48 15.59 -37.68
N ILE A 271 -31.98 15.10 -36.54
CA ILE A 271 -32.74 14.24 -35.64
C ILE A 271 -34.01 14.95 -35.12
N ILE A 272 -33.89 16.22 -34.71
CA ILE A 272 -35.04 17.01 -34.24
C ILE A 272 -36.06 17.19 -35.36
N ILE A 273 -35.63 17.50 -36.58
CA ILE A 273 -36.52 17.63 -37.74
C ILE A 273 -37.21 16.30 -38.04
N ALA A 274 -36.47 15.18 -38.04
CA ALA A 274 -37.05 13.86 -38.27
C ALA A 274 -38.10 13.52 -37.21
N PHE A 275 -37.87 13.90 -35.94
CA PHE A 275 -38.84 13.70 -34.86
C PHE A 275 -40.10 14.56 -35.05
N ILE A 276 -39.94 15.83 -35.43
CA ILE A 276 -41.07 16.72 -35.74
C ILE A 276 -41.87 16.20 -36.94
N CYS A 277 -41.20 15.75 -38.01
CA CYS A 277 -41.86 15.14 -39.16
C CYS A 277 -42.63 13.87 -38.78
N LEU A 278 -42.08 13.04 -37.90
CA LEU A 278 -42.73 11.83 -37.41
C LEU A 278 -44.02 12.19 -36.65
N VAL A 279 -43.94 13.10 -35.69
CA VAL A 279 -45.10 13.57 -34.90
C VAL A 279 -46.12 14.30 -35.78
N GLY A 280 -45.66 15.10 -36.75
CA GLY A 280 -46.52 15.79 -37.70
C GLY A 280 -47.29 14.81 -38.59
N THR A 281 -46.63 13.76 -39.06
CA THR A 281 -47.26 12.71 -39.89
C THR A 281 -48.29 11.92 -39.11
N THR A 282 -48.03 11.59 -37.84
CA THR A 282 -49.01 10.87 -37.01
C THR A 282 -50.21 11.76 -36.67
N ALA A 283 -49.99 13.03 -36.33
CA ALA A 283 -51.07 13.99 -36.10
C ALA A 283 -51.91 14.22 -37.36
N PHE A 284 -51.27 14.35 -38.52
CA PHE A 284 -51.94 14.48 -39.80
C PHE A 284 -52.74 13.23 -40.16
N SER A 285 -52.17 12.04 -39.97
CA SER A 285 -52.86 10.77 -40.20
C SER A 285 -54.12 10.66 -39.33
N ASN A 286 -54.02 11.00 -38.04
CA ASN A 286 -55.16 10.99 -37.13
C ASN A 286 -56.23 12.01 -37.52
N TRP A 287 -55.82 13.23 -37.88
CA TRP A 287 -56.74 14.27 -38.37
C TRP A 287 -57.44 13.84 -39.67
N TRP A 288 -56.68 13.28 -40.61
CA TRP A 288 -57.19 12.79 -41.88
C TRP A 288 -58.17 11.62 -41.72
N LEU A 289 -57.89 10.69 -40.80
CA LEU A 289 -58.81 9.60 -40.45
C LEU A 289 -60.11 10.15 -39.86
N SER A 290 -60.04 11.14 -38.97
CA SER A 290 -61.22 11.79 -38.39
C SER A 290 -62.07 12.45 -39.48
N TYR A 291 -61.45 13.17 -40.42
CA TYR A 291 -62.13 13.79 -41.55
C TYR A 291 -62.83 12.76 -42.46
N TRP A 292 -62.17 11.63 -42.72
CA TRP A 292 -62.76 10.52 -43.49
C TRP A 292 -63.92 9.83 -42.78
N LEU A 293 -63.84 9.64 -41.46
CA LEU A 293 -64.93 9.08 -40.67
C LEU A 293 -66.15 10.01 -40.67
N GLU A 294 -65.94 11.32 -40.64
CA GLU A 294 -67.01 12.31 -40.70
C GLU A 294 -67.72 12.29 -42.06
N GLN A 295 -66.98 12.17 -43.17
CA GLN A 295 -67.57 11.98 -44.50
C GLN A 295 -68.20 10.60 -44.73
N GLY A 296 -67.64 9.54 -44.14
CA GLY A 296 -68.19 8.18 -44.23
C GLY A 296 -69.46 7.98 -43.40
N SER A 297 -69.81 8.91 -42.51
CA SER A 297 -70.96 8.84 -41.61
C SER A 297 -72.28 9.40 -42.17
N GLY A 298 -72.34 9.72 -43.47
CA GLY A 298 -73.61 9.87 -44.20
C GLY A 298 -73.38 9.49 -45.66
N VAL A 299 -74.03 8.47 -46.25
CA VAL A 299 -75.47 8.20 -46.26
C VAL A 299 -75.71 6.70 -46.47
N SER A 300 -76.32 6.03 -45.50
CA SER A 300 -77.36 5.04 -45.79
C SER A 300 -78.49 5.22 -44.78
N LEU A 301 -79.69 5.47 -45.31
CA LEU A 301 -81.01 5.62 -44.65
C LEU A 301 -81.32 6.99 -44.04
N LEU A 302 -81.78 7.92 -44.90
CA LEU A 302 -83.22 8.24 -45.03
C LEU A 302 -83.49 9.00 -46.33
#